data_AF-A0A6S7IKH9-F1
#
_entry.id   AF-A0A6S7IKH9-F1
#
_cell.length_a   1.000
_cell.length_b   1.000
_cell.length_c   1.000
_cell.angle_alpha   90.00
_cell.angle_beta   90.00
_cell.angle_gamma   90.00
#
_symmetry.space_group_name_H-M   'P 1'
#
loop_
_entity.id
_entity.type
_entity.pdbx_description
1 polymer ?
#
loop_
_entity_poly.entity_id
_entity_poly.type
_entity_poly.pdbx_seq_one_letter_code
_entity_poly.pdbx_strand_id
1 'polypeptide(L)'
;MMTTKDDNGDRMFTSEEFLTTQQVSSFFSRLASKKRLPNVQDDDDALEAENETDLQDLQELVVQEVTLQHPIYYDRHNMCELISNSKMKRFAVPMLQQMCIHFDIDINDIKANLKQLYIDKLTIFVGQCPCAM
;
A
#
# COMPACT_ATOMS: atom_id res chain seq x y z
N MET A 1 -9.51 27.37 49.60
CA MET A 1 -8.56 28.27 50.29
C MET A 1 -7.67 27.37 51.12
N MET A 2 -6.40 27.21 50.77
CA MET A 2 -5.50 26.34 51.53
C MET A 2 -4.99 27.16 52.72
N THR A 3 -5.63 26.99 53.87
CA THR A 3 -5.30 27.69 55.12
C THR A 3 -4.32 26.87 55.96
N THR A 4 -3.33 26.27 55.31
CA THR A 4 -2.32 25.49 56.03
C THR A 4 -1.41 26.46 56.78
N LYS A 5 -1.28 26.22 58.08
CA LYS A 5 -0.48 27.02 58.98
C LYS A 5 0.70 26.19 59.47
N ASP A 6 1.81 26.85 59.71
CA ASP A 6 2.97 26.22 60.34
C ASP A 6 2.73 25.97 61.84
N ASP A 7 3.71 25.38 62.52
CA ASP A 7 3.66 25.07 63.95
C ASP A 7 3.51 26.34 64.83
N ASN A 8 3.78 27.52 64.28
CA ASN A 8 3.60 28.82 64.95
C ASN A 8 2.23 29.46 64.64
N GLY A 9 1.41 28.84 63.79
CA GLY A 9 0.08 29.34 63.41
C GLY A 9 0.07 30.37 62.28
N ASP A 10 1.22 30.62 61.66
CA ASP A 10 1.39 31.52 60.54
C ASP A 10 1.08 30.82 59.22
N ARG A 11 0.58 31.56 58.23
CA ARG A 11 0.22 30.98 56.93
C ARG A 11 1.50 30.55 56.20
N MET A 12 1.55 29.28 55.80
CA MET A 12 2.72 28.73 55.11
C MET A 12 2.92 29.30 53.69
N PHE A 13 1.85 29.79 53.05
CA PHE A 13 1.89 30.33 51.69
C PHE A 13 1.08 31.62 51.60
N THR A 14 1.61 32.58 50.85
CA THR A 14 0.94 33.83 50.49
C THR A 14 0.08 33.64 49.23
N SER A 15 -0.88 34.53 48.99
CA SER A 15 -1.80 34.42 47.84
C SER A 15 -1.13 34.53 46.48
N GLU A 16 0.11 35.02 46.44
CA GLU A 16 0.92 35.14 45.21
C GLU A 16 1.65 33.84 44.87
N GLU A 17 1.82 32.94 45.85
CA GLU A 17 2.59 31.70 45.72
C GLU A 17 1.74 30.49 45.30
N PHE A 18 0.41 30.64 45.19
CA PHE A 18 -0.46 29.56 44.75
C PHE A 18 -1.62 30.04 43.89
N LEU A 19 -2.08 29.15 43.00
CA LEU A 19 -3.28 29.37 42.20
C LEU A 19 -4.49 28.78 42.92
N THR A 20 -5.60 29.52 42.91
CA THR A 20 -6.88 29.03 43.38
C THR A 20 -7.46 28.01 42.41
N THR A 21 -8.31 27.10 42.91
CA THR A 21 -9.04 26.13 42.10
C THR A 21 -9.83 26.80 40.96
N GLN A 22 -10.36 28.00 41.21
CA GLN A 22 -11.08 28.79 40.20
C GLN A 22 -10.15 29.31 39.10
N GLN A 23 -8.95 29.79 39.44
CA GLN A 23 -7.96 30.23 38.45
C GLN A 23 -7.49 29.06 37.57
N VAL A 24 -7.19 27.91 38.19
CA VAL A 24 -6.81 26.68 37.47
C VAL A 24 -7.95 26.24 36.54
N SER A 25 -9.17 26.13 37.06
CA SER A 25 -10.34 25.72 36.28
C SER A 25 -10.67 26.70 35.14
N SER A 26 -10.59 28.00 35.39
CA SER A 26 -10.81 29.03 34.37
C SER A 26 -9.74 28.99 33.27
N PHE A 27 -8.48 28.78 33.65
CA PHE A 27 -7.37 28.65 32.69
C PHE A 27 -7.58 27.47 31.75
N PHE A 28 -7.87 26.27 32.29
CA PHE A 28 -8.11 25.08 31.47
C PHE A 28 -9.42 25.18 30.67
N SER A 29 -10.46 25.82 31.20
CA SER A 29 -11.69 26.10 30.44
C SER A 29 -11.42 27.01 29.24
N ARG A 30 -10.61 28.07 29.42
CA ARG A 30 -10.21 28.97 28.33
C ARG A 30 -9.33 28.25 27.31
N LEU A 31 -8.39 27.40 27.75
CA LEU A 31 -7.59 26.55 26.86
C LEU A 31 -8.45 25.58 26.04
N ALA A 32 -9.38 24.89 26.68
CA ALA A 32 -10.31 23.98 26.02
C ALA A 32 -11.21 24.73 25.03
N SER A 33 -11.68 25.92 25.39
CA SER A 33 -12.51 26.75 24.51
C SER A 33 -11.72 27.26 23.30
N LYS A 34 -10.43 27.61 23.46
CA LYS A 34 -9.53 27.96 22.35
C LYS A 34 -9.25 26.77 21.42
N LYS A 35 -9.19 25.55 21.94
CA LYS A 35 -9.09 24.33 21.12
C LYS A 35 -10.41 23.98 20.38
N ARG A 36 -11.54 24.57 20.78
CA ARG A 36 -12.88 24.25 20.25
C ARG A 36 -13.37 25.18 19.14
N LEU A 37 -12.53 26.08 18.62
CA LEU A 37 -12.85 26.96 17.48
C LEU A 37 -11.61 27.06 16.57
N PRO A 38 -11.74 27.13 15.22
CA PRO A 38 -12.63 26.45 14.28
C PRO A 38 -11.89 25.36 13.47
N ASN A 39 -12.60 24.30 13.09
CA ASN A 39 -12.45 23.46 11.87
C ASN A 39 -11.09 22.97 11.34
N VAL A 40 -10.00 22.97 12.10
CA VAL A 40 -8.72 22.42 11.57
C VAL A 40 -8.76 20.90 11.37
N GLN A 41 -9.62 20.18 12.11
CA GLN A 41 -9.73 18.71 11.98
C GLN A 41 -10.46 18.28 10.70
N ASP A 42 -11.47 19.02 10.23
CA ASP A 42 -12.18 18.68 8.99
C ASP A 42 -11.32 18.90 7.73
N ASP A 43 -10.43 19.91 7.75
CA ASP A 43 -9.53 20.19 6.62
C ASP A 43 -8.37 19.18 6.55
N ASP A 44 -7.83 18.76 7.71
CA ASP A 44 -6.77 17.73 7.76
C ASP A 44 -7.32 16.36 7.34
N ASP A 45 -8.49 15.94 7.84
CA ASP A 45 -9.11 14.66 7.47
C ASP A 45 -9.49 14.63 5.97
N ALA A 46 -9.97 15.75 5.41
CA ALA A 46 -10.26 15.87 3.98
C ALA A 46 -8.99 15.80 3.12
N LEU A 47 -7.91 16.47 3.55
CA LEU A 47 -6.62 16.42 2.87
C LEU A 47 -6.00 15.01 2.93
N GLU A 48 -6.13 14.32 4.06
CA GLU A 48 -5.69 12.94 4.21
C GLU A 48 -6.48 11.99 3.30
N ALA A 49 -7.79 12.17 3.18
CA ALA A 49 -8.62 11.40 2.25
C ALA A 49 -8.24 11.62 0.78
N GLU A 50 -7.98 12.87 0.36
CA GLU A 50 -7.50 13.16 -0.99
C GLU A 50 -6.13 12.50 -1.26
N ASN A 51 -5.20 12.57 -0.30
CA ASN A 51 -3.91 11.91 -0.42
C ASN A 51 -4.04 10.38 -0.53
N GLU A 52 -4.95 9.78 0.23
CA GLU A 52 -5.21 8.33 0.14
C GLU A 52 -5.75 7.96 -1.25
N THR A 53 -6.68 8.76 -1.80
CA THR A 53 -7.18 8.53 -3.16
C THR A 53 -6.08 8.65 -4.22
N ASP A 54 -5.24 9.68 -4.13
CA ASP A 54 -4.12 9.87 -5.06
C ASP A 54 -3.13 8.71 -4.99
N LEU A 55 -2.83 8.21 -3.78
CA LEU A 55 -1.96 7.05 -3.59
C LEU A 55 -2.59 5.77 -4.13
N GLN A 56 -3.90 5.59 -3.94
CA GLN A 56 -4.62 4.44 -4.48
C GLN A 56 -4.60 4.46 -6.02
N ASP A 57 -4.88 5.61 -6.63
CA ASP A 57 -4.85 5.77 -8.09
C ASP A 57 -3.45 5.48 -8.64
N LEU A 58 -2.40 5.99 -7.99
CA LEU A 58 -1.02 5.68 -8.36
C LEU A 58 -0.70 4.19 -8.20
N GLN A 59 -1.18 3.55 -7.14
CA GLN A 59 -1.01 2.11 -6.93
C GLN A 59 -1.69 1.31 -8.03
N GLU A 60 -2.92 1.66 -8.40
CA GLU A 60 -3.66 0.99 -9.47
C GLU A 60 -2.95 1.13 -10.82
N LEU A 61 -2.41 2.31 -11.14
CA LEU A 61 -1.62 2.52 -12.36
C LEU A 61 -0.36 1.66 -12.38
N VAL A 62 0.38 1.61 -11.27
CA VAL A 62 1.58 0.76 -11.16
C VAL A 62 1.22 -0.72 -11.31
N VAL A 63 0.16 -1.17 -10.65
CA VAL A 63 -0.33 -2.54 -10.79
C VAL A 63 -0.72 -2.82 -12.24
N GLN A 64 -1.40 -1.90 -12.92
CA GLN A 64 -1.77 -2.07 -14.32
C GLN A 64 -0.55 -2.20 -15.24
N GLU A 65 0.50 -1.41 -15.02
CA GLU A 65 1.73 -1.45 -15.83
C GLU A 65 2.60 -2.68 -15.54
N VAL A 66 2.67 -3.15 -14.29
CA VAL A 66 3.58 -4.22 -13.87
C VAL A 66 2.92 -5.61 -13.98
N THR A 67 1.59 -5.70 -13.88
CA THR A 67 0.91 -6.99 -13.97
C THR A 67 0.80 -7.51 -15.39
N LEU A 68 0.78 -8.83 -15.52
CA LEU A 68 0.52 -9.49 -16.80
C LEU A 68 -0.90 -9.18 -17.26
N GLN A 69 -1.01 -8.27 -18.24
CA GLN A 69 -2.28 -7.92 -18.85
C GLN A 69 -2.79 -9.07 -19.72
N HIS A 70 -4.02 -9.51 -19.44
CA HIS A 70 -4.71 -10.48 -20.29
C HIS A 70 -5.27 -9.78 -21.55
N PRO A 71 -5.18 -10.39 -22.75
CA PRO A 71 -4.46 -11.62 -23.07
C PRO A 71 -2.95 -11.42 -23.23
N ILE A 72 -2.16 -12.41 -22.82
CA ILE A 72 -0.71 -12.39 -23.01
C ILE A 72 -0.41 -12.68 -24.48
N TYR A 73 0.22 -11.73 -25.18
CA TYR A 73 0.59 -11.87 -26.58
C TYR A 73 2.09 -12.04 -26.77
N TYR A 74 2.47 -12.90 -27.72
CA TYR A 74 3.80 -12.92 -28.33
C TYR A 74 3.64 -12.74 -29.84
N ASP A 75 4.14 -11.64 -30.40
CA ASP A 75 3.92 -11.24 -31.80
C ASP A 75 2.42 -11.27 -32.16
N ARG A 76 1.95 -12.25 -32.96
CA ARG A 76 0.54 -12.40 -33.37
C ARG A 76 -0.19 -13.53 -32.66
N HIS A 77 0.39 -14.07 -31.61
CA HIS A 77 -0.09 -15.27 -30.94
C HIS A 77 -0.61 -14.96 -29.54
N ASN A 78 -1.89 -15.25 -29.31
CA ASN A 78 -2.50 -15.23 -27.98
C ASN A 78 -2.03 -16.45 -27.18
N MET A 79 -1.15 -16.24 -26.21
CA MET A 79 -0.54 -17.31 -25.41
C MET A 79 -1.56 -18.01 -24.52
N CYS A 80 -2.53 -17.27 -23.97
CA CYS A 80 -3.60 -17.82 -23.15
C CYS A 80 -4.44 -18.83 -23.95
N GLU A 81 -4.82 -18.48 -25.18
CA GLU A 81 -5.53 -19.39 -26.08
C GLU A 81 -4.68 -20.58 -26.54
N LEU A 82 -3.39 -20.36 -26.78
CA LEU A 82 -2.49 -21.43 -27.23
C LEU A 82 -2.29 -22.49 -26.15
N ILE A 83 -2.24 -22.09 -24.88
CA ILE A 83 -2.09 -22.99 -23.75
C ILE A 83 -3.40 -23.70 -23.45
N SER A 84 -4.53 -22.98 -23.39
CA SER A 84 -5.84 -23.60 -23.14
C SER A 84 -6.21 -24.65 -24.20
N ASN A 85 -5.82 -24.40 -25.46
CA ASN A 85 -6.05 -25.35 -26.56
C ASN A 85 -4.93 -26.38 -26.75
N SER A 86 -3.91 -26.44 -25.88
CA SER A 86 -2.75 -27.34 -26.00
C SER A 86 -1.99 -27.21 -27.35
N LYS A 87 -2.03 -26.03 -27.98
CA LYS A 87 -1.43 -25.75 -29.31
C LYS A 87 0.04 -25.32 -29.24
N MET A 88 0.61 -25.16 -28.05
CA MET A 88 2.03 -24.82 -27.86
C MET A 88 3.00 -25.84 -28.50
N LYS A 89 2.57 -27.10 -28.62
CA LYS A 89 3.35 -28.18 -29.26
C LYS A 89 3.56 -27.96 -30.78
N ARG A 90 2.90 -26.99 -31.41
CA ARG A 90 3.05 -26.71 -32.86
C ARG A 90 4.31 -25.90 -33.17
N PHE A 91 4.84 -25.15 -32.21
CA PHE A 91 6.01 -24.28 -32.42
C PHE A 91 7.32 -25.08 -32.38
N ALA A 92 8.33 -24.63 -33.11
CA ALA A 92 9.67 -25.22 -33.05
C ALA A 92 10.39 -24.79 -31.76
N VAL A 93 11.37 -25.59 -31.30
CA VAL A 93 12.13 -25.27 -30.07
C VAL A 93 12.76 -23.87 -30.10
N PRO A 94 13.36 -23.39 -31.21
CA PRO A 94 13.90 -22.04 -31.26
C PRO A 94 12.85 -20.95 -31.02
N MET A 95 11.61 -21.13 -31.51
CA MET A 95 10.54 -20.16 -31.29
C MET A 95 10.06 -20.16 -29.83
N LEU A 96 10.00 -21.33 -29.20
CA LEU A 96 9.70 -21.44 -27.76
C LEU A 96 10.78 -20.80 -26.90
N GLN A 97 12.05 -20.93 -27.28
CA GLN A 97 13.16 -20.23 -26.64
C GLN A 97 13.01 -18.70 -26.75
N GLN A 98 12.67 -18.19 -27.93
CA GLN A 98 12.44 -16.75 -28.12
C GLN A 98 11.26 -16.24 -27.30
N MET A 99 10.18 -17.03 -27.19
CA MET A 99 9.07 -16.70 -26.29
C MET A 99 9.53 -16.60 -24.84
N CYS A 100 10.30 -17.59 -24.34
CA CYS A 100 10.82 -17.53 -22.97
C CYS A 100 11.70 -16.29 -22.73
N ILE A 101 12.59 -15.96 -23.68
CA ILE A 101 13.47 -14.79 -23.58
C ILE A 101 12.65 -13.50 -23.59
N HIS A 102 11.63 -13.40 -24.45
CA HIS A 102 10.77 -12.21 -24.53
C HIS A 102 10.01 -11.92 -23.23
N PHE A 103 9.61 -12.96 -22.52
CA PHE A 103 8.91 -12.84 -21.23
C PHE A 103 9.85 -12.89 -20.02
N ASP A 104 11.16 -12.74 -20.23
CA ASP A 104 12.20 -12.81 -19.18
C ASP A 104 12.14 -14.08 -18.31
N ILE A 105 11.75 -15.21 -18.91
CA ILE A 105 11.68 -16.52 -18.25
C ILE A 105 13.07 -17.15 -18.26
N ASP A 106 13.58 -17.50 -17.08
CA ASP A 106 14.87 -18.18 -16.95
C ASP A 106 14.86 -19.58 -17.61
N ILE A 107 15.81 -19.80 -18.52
CA ILE A 107 16.00 -21.04 -19.29
C ILE A 107 17.36 -21.70 -19.03
N ASN A 108 18.18 -21.19 -18.10
CA ASN A 108 19.54 -21.69 -17.84
C ASN A 108 19.57 -23.13 -17.29
N ASP A 109 18.48 -23.56 -16.65
CA ASP A 109 18.27 -24.91 -16.14
C ASP A 109 17.95 -25.95 -17.23
N ILE A 110 17.61 -25.50 -18.44
CA ILE A 110 17.23 -26.37 -19.56
C ILE A 110 18.49 -26.89 -20.27
N LYS A 111 19.04 -28.00 -19.76
CA LYS A 111 20.28 -28.63 -20.27
C LYS A 111 20.13 -29.37 -21.60
N ALA A 112 18.90 -29.64 -22.03
CA ALA A 112 18.62 -30.34 -23.27
C ALA A 112 17.47 -29.64 -24.00
N ASN A 113 17.46 -29.66 -25.35
CA ASN A 113 16.40 -29.14 -26.23
C ASN A 113 15.06 -29.93 -26.10
N LEU A 114 14.69 -30.28 -24.87
CA LEU A 114 13.43 -30.90 -24.52
C LEU A 114 12.36 -29.83 -24.68
N LYS A 115 11.73 -29.85 -25.85
CA LYS A 115 10.58 -29.02 -26.20
C LYS A 115 9.56 -28.88 -25.07
N GLN A 116 9.31 -29.97 -24.36
CA GLN A 116 8.35 -30.02 -23.26
C GLN A 116 8.73 -29.08 -22.11
N LEU A 117 10.02 -28.97 -21.74
CA LEU A 117 10.46 -28.09 -20.64
C LEU A 117 10.17 -26.60 -20.93
N TYR A 118 10.36 -26.15 -22.17
CA TYR A 118 10.00 -24.79 -22.57
C TYR A 118 8.48 -24.56 -22.49
N ILE A 119 7.69 -25.53 -22.96
CA ILE A 119 6.22 -25.46 -22.89
C ILE A 119 5.76 -25.42 -21.44
N ASP A 120 6.36 -26.22 -20.57
CA ASP A 120 6.00 -26.29 -19.14
C ASP A 120 6.29 -24.94 -18.45
N LYS A 121 7.46 -24.32 -18.70
CA LYS A 121 7.75 -22.98 -18.16
C LYS A 121 6.79 -21.92 -18.67
N LEU A 122 6.48 -21.91 -19.97
CA LEU A 122 5.50 -20.98 -20.54
C LEU A 122 4.09 -21.21 -19.97
N THR A 123 3.75 -22.47 -19.68
CA THR A 123 2.47 -22.83 -19.06
C THR A 123 2.39 -22.33 -17.63
N ILE A 124 3.47 -22.47 -16.84
CA ILE A 124 3.54 -21.93 -15.48
C ILE A 124 3.44 -20.40 -15.50
N PHE A 125 4.15 -19.74 -16.41
CA PHE A 125 4.11 -18.29 -16.56
C PHE A 125 2.71 -17.78 -16.93
N VAL A 126 2.09 -18.33 -17.98
CA VAL A 126 0.74 -17.92 -18.38
C VAL A 126 -0.32 -18.37 -17.35
N GLY A 127 -0.03 -19.36 -16.52
CA GLY A 127 -0.85 -19.71 -15.36
C GLY A 127 -0.98 -18.57 -14.33
N GLN A 128 -0.09 -17.57 -14.36
CA GLN A 128 -0.22 -16.35 -13.55
C GLN A 128 -1.18 -15.32 -14.15
N CYS A 129 -1.68 -15.57 -15.37
CA CYS A 129 -2.71 -14.75 -15.99
C CYS A 129 -4.01 -14.79 -15.18
N PRO A 130 -4.71 -13.65 -15.00
CA PRO A 130 -6.05 -13.62 -14.40
C PRO A 130 -7.07 -14.56 -15.09
N CYS A 131 -6.84 -14.85 -16.37
CA CYS A 131 -7.68 -15.72 -17.19
C CYS A 131 -7.56 -17.22 -16.89
N ALA A 132 -6.58 -17.64 -16.09
CA ALA A 132 -6.39 -19.03 -15.71
C ALA A 132 -7.17 -19.41 -14.44
N MET A 133 -7.73 -18.41 -13.73
CA MET A 133 -8.59 -18.57 -12.56
C MET A 133 -10.08 -18.62 -12.94
#